data_AF-A0A1W9YMT4-F1
#
_entry.id   AF-A0A1W9YMT4-F1
#
_cell.length_a   1.000
_cell.length_b   1.000
_cell.length_c   1.000
_cell.angle_alpha   90.00
_cell.angle_beta   90.00
_cell.angle_gamma   90.00
#
_symmetry.space_group_name_H-M   'P 1'
#
loop_
_entity.id
_entity.type
_entity.pdbx_description
1 polymer ?
#
loop_
_entity_poly.entity_id
_entity_poly.type
_entity_poly.pdbx_seq_one_letter_code
_entity_poly.pdbx_strand_id
1 'polypeptide(L)'
;MGVPSALPQLSRRRLLIGALPATLALGVLGSSTACAPEAPPADLADLRTQFDRARSDSTLAGDAATALAGPSRQALVAALTAIAAERSAHGDALAAEITRLTDGQAPATDTTTPTTSTAPAA
;
A
#
# COMPACT_ATOMS: atom_id res chain seq x y z
N MET A 1 25.35 -34.71 -16.59
CA MET A 1 25.18 -33.84 -17.78
C MET A 1 24.33 -32.65 -17.37
N GLY A 2 24.96 -31.58 -16.87
CA GLY A 2 24.27 -30.36 -16.44
C GLY A 2 24.14 -29.38 -17.61
N VAL A 3 22.93 -28.90 -17.88
CA VAL A 3 22.69 -27.77 -18.77
C VAL A 3 22.78 -26.48 -17.95
N PRO A 4 23.68 -25.54 -18.27
CA PRO A 4 23.63 -24.22 -17.66
C PRO A 4 22.47 -23.43 -18.27
N SER A 5 21.45 -23.12 -17.46
CA SER A 5 20.40 -22.18 -17.85
C SER A 5 21.01 -20.77 -17.91
N ALA A 6 21.24 -20.28 -19.12
CA ALA A 6 21.58 -18.87 -19.36
C ALA A 6 20.33 -18.02 -19.14
N LEU A 7 20.25 -17.33 -18.01
CA LEU A 7 19.24 -16.30 -17.80
C LEU A 7 19.51 -15.14 -18.78
N PRO A 8 18.50 -14.64 -19.52
CA PRO A 8 18.70 -13.52 -20.43
C PRO A 8 19.11 -12.27 -19.63
N GLN A 9 20.29 -11.74 -19.93
CA GLN A 9 20.80 -10.49 -19.38
C GLN A 9 19.93 -9.32 -19.88
N LEU A 10 18.93 -8.94 -19.11
CA LEU A 10 18.09 -7.77 -19.37
C LEU A 10 18.84 -6.51 -18.94
N SER A 11 19.32 -5.71 -19.90
CA SER A 11 19.93 -4.42 -19.61
C SER A 11 18.86 -3.34 -19.42
N ARG A 12 19.07 -2.45 -18.43
CA ARG A 12 18.18 -1.31 -18.11
C ARG A 12 17.79 -0.48 -19.35
N ARG A 13 18.69 -0.41 -20.33
CA ARG A 13 18.51 0.34 -21.57
C ARG A 13 17.45 -0.25 -22.51
N ARG A 14 17.21 -1.57 -22.46
CA ARG A 14 16.17 -2.24 -23.26
C ARG A 14 14.77 -2.11 -22.65
N LEU A 15 14.66 -1.99 -21.34
CA LEU A 15 13.37 -1.74 -20.66
C LEU A 15 12.84 -0.33 -20.92
N LEU A 16 13.72 0.67 -21.03
CA LEU A 16 13.32 2.06 -21.29
C LEU A 16 12.90 2.33 -22.75
N ILE A 17 13.29 1.48 -23.70
CA ILE A 17 12.91 1.63 -25.12
C ILE A 17 11.57 0.92 -25.42
N GLY A 18 11.16 -0.06 -24.60
CA GLY A 18 9.94 -0.84 -24.80
C GLY A 18 8.65 -0.26 -24.20
N ALA A 19 8.72 0.84 -23.44
CA ALA A 19 7.58 1.39 -22.68
C ALA A 19 7.23 2.84 -23.09
N LEU A 20 7.23 3.13 -24.40
CA LEU A 20 6.53 4.29 -24.93
C LEU A 20 5.11 3.85 -25.32
N PRO A 21 4.07 4.07 -24.48
CA PRO A 21 2.70 3.89 -24.93
C PRO A 21 2.39 4.97 -25.95
N ALA A 22 2.24 4.56 -27.21
CA ALA A 22 1.69 5.37 -28.28
C ALA A 22 0.18 5.53 -28.06
N THR A 23 -0.24 6.49 -27.25
CA THR A 23 -1.65 6.94 -27.21
C THR A 23 -1.72 8.47 -27.17
N LEU A 24 -1.94 9.03 -28.35
CA LEU A 24 -2.36 10.40 -28.60
C LEU A 24 -3.74 10.70 -27.99
N ALA A 25 -3.85 11.91 -27.44
CA ALA A 25 -4.98 12.85 -27.55
C ALA A 25 -6.39 12.41 -27.09
N LEU A 26 -6.77 12.84 -25.88
CA LEU A 26 -8.11 13.36 -25.63
C LEU A 26 -7.99 14.68 -24.85
N GLY A 27 -8.38 15.79 -25.47
CA GLY A 27 -8.60 17.05 -24.78
C GLY A 27 -10.01 17.13 -24.22
N VAL A 28 -10.21 17.95 -23.19
CA VAL A 28 -11.35 18.86 -23.01
C VAL A 28 -10.90 19.98 -22.08
N LEU A 29 -11.04 21.21 -22.55
CA LEU A 29 -11.04 22.42 -21.72
C LEU A 29 -12.30 22.41 -20.86
N GLY A 30 -12.13 22.28 -19.54
CA GLY A 30 -13.22 22.39 -18.56
C GLY A 30 -13.11 23.67 -17.75
N SER A 31 -13.43 24.81 -18.37
CA SER A 31 -13.72 26.04 -17.63
C SER A 31 -15.19 26.05 -17.22
N SER A 32 -15.48 25.67 -15.98
CA SER A 32 -16.72 26.08 -15.31
C SER A 32 -16.41 26.43 -13.85
N THR A 33 -16.82 27.62 -13.47
CA THR A 33 -16.73 28.18 -12.13
C THR A 33 -17.65 27.39 -11.20
N ALA A 34 -17.14 26.32 -10.60
CA ALA A 34 -17.73 25.73 -9.41
C ALA A 34 -16.69 25.83 -8.30
N CYS A 35 -17.06 26.47 -7.21
CA CYS A 35 -16.29 26.49 -5.95
C CYS A 35 -16.37 25.10 -5.28
N ALA A 36 -16.02 24.05 -6.03
CA ALA A 36 -15.80 22.72 -5.52
C ALA A 36 -14.30 22.59 -5.29
N PRO A 37 -13.86 22.06 -4.13
CA PRO A 37 -12.45 21.71 -3.97
C PRO A 37 -12.08 20.74 -5.10
N GLU A 38 -10.94 20.99 -5.74
CA GLU A 38 -10.39 20.10 -6.75
C GLU A 38 -10.37 18.68 -6.17
N ALA A 39 -10.93 17.72 -6.92
CA ALA A 39 -10.93 16.34 -6.50
C ALA A 39 -9.47 15.94 -6.23
N PRO A 40 -9.16 15.27 -5.11
CA PRO A 40 -7.80 14.84 -4.81
C PRO A 40 -7.21 14.12 -6.03
N PRO A 41 -5.94 14.39 -6.38
CA PRO A 41 -5.31 13.71 -7.51
C PRO A 41 -5.42 12.20 -7.29
N ALA A 42 -5.73 11.45 -8.35
CA ALA A 42 -5.99 10.00 -8.27
C ALA A 42 -4.87 9.26 -7.52
N ASP A 43 -3.62 9.68 -7.73
CA ASP A 43 -2.44 9.14 -7.05
C ASP A 43 -2.49 9.29 -5.52
N LEU A 44 -3.07 10.37 -4.99
CA LEU A 44 -3.19 10.59 -3.54
C LEU A 44 -4.21 9.65 -2.91
N ALA A 45 -5.31 9.35 -3.61
CA ALA A 45 -6.32 8.39 -3.14
C ALA A 45 -5.76 6.97 -3.12
N ASP A 46 -4.97 6.61 -4.14
CA ASP A 46 -4.29 5.32 -4.19
C ASP A 46 -3.24 5.17 -3.09
N LEU A 47 -2.45 6.23 -2.83
CA LEU A 47 -1.47 6.23 -1.74
C LEU A 47 -2.14 6.06 -0.36
N ARG A 48 -3.27 6.73 -0.11
CA ARG A 48 -4.05 6.55 1.12
C ARG A 48 -4.58 5.13 1.27
N THR A 49 -5.14 4.58 0.20
CA THR A 49 -5.60 3.19 0.17
C THR A 49 -4.46 2.21 0.46
N GLN A 50 -3.27 2.45 -0.09
CA GLN A 50 -2.09 1.62 0.18
C GLN A 50 -1.58 1.80 1.61
N PHE A 51 -1.64 3.02 2.16
CA PHE A 51 -1.27 3.31 3.54
C PHE A 51 -2.15 2.54 4.52
N ASP A 52 -3.48 2.61 4.35
CA ASP A 52 -4.43 1.90 5.23
C ASP A 52 -4.24 0.39 5.14
N ARG A 53 -4.01 -0.14 3.93
CA ARG A 53 -3.68 -1.55 3.72
C ARG A 53 -2.38 -1.93 4.45
N ALA A 54 -1.32 -1.14 4.33
CA ALA A 54 -0.04 -1.44 4.98
C ALA A 54 -0.18 -1.47 6.51
N ARG A 55 -0.96 -0.55 7.09
CA ARG A 55 -1.24 -0.52 8.53
C ARG A 55 -2.10 -1.71 8.96
N SER A 56 -3.16 -2.04 8.22
CA SER A 56 -3.98 -3.22 8.48
C SER A 56 -3.15 -4.52 8.42
N ASP A 57 -2.31 -4.68 7.40
CA ASP A 57 -1.45 -5.86 7.25
C ASP A 57 -0.44 -5.98 8.39
N SER A 58 0.13 -4.86 8.83
CA SER A 58 1.03 -4.83 10.00
C SER A 58 0.33 -5.32 11.26
N THR A 59 -0.87 -4.81 11.53
CA THR A 59 -1.68 -5.23 12.68
C THR A 59 -2.04 -6.71 12.59
N LEU A 60 -2.54 -7.16 11.44
CA LEU A 60 -2.91 -8.56 11.21
C LEU A 60 -1.73 -9.52 11.45
N ALA A 61 -0.54 -9.17 10.97
CA ALA A 61 0.66 -9.98 11.19
C ALA A 61 1.08 -10.01 12.66
N GLY A 62 0.99 -8.88 13.36
CA GLY A 62 1.26 -8.78 14.80
C GLY A 62 0.28 -9.60 15.65
N ASP A 63 -1.01 -9.51 15.32
CA ASP A 63 -2.07 -10.28 15.99
C ASP A 63 -1.89 -11.78 15.75
N ALA A 64 -1.56 -12.19 14.52
CA ALA A 64 -1.24 -13.57 14.20
C ALA A 64 -0.01 -14.08 14.96
N ALA A 65 1.05 -13.27 15.08
CA ALA A 65 2.23 -13.61 15.89
C ALA A 65 1.85 -13.84 17.36
N THR A 66 1.00 -12.97 17.91
CA THR A 66 0.51 -13.06 19.29
C THR A 66 -0.35 -14.31 19.51
N ALA A 67 -1.29 -14.59 18.59
CA ALA A 67 -2.17 -15.76 18.68
C ALA A 67 -1.42 -17.10 18.58
N LEU A 68 -0.28 -17.12 17.90
CA LEU A 68 0.54 -18.33 17.72
C LEU A 68 1.63 -18.51 18.80
N ALA A 69 1.69 -17.62 19.80
CA ALA A 69 2.72 -17.63 20.83
C ALA A 69 2.85 -19.00 21.51
N GLY A 70 4.08 -19.49 21.60
CA GLY A 70 4.40 -20.78 22.21
C GLY A 70 5.78 -21.28 21.80
N PRO A 71 6.43 -22.11 22.65
CA PRO A 71 7.83 -22.52 22.44
C PRO A 71 8.04 -23.31 21.14
N SER A 72 7.05 -24.06 20.69
CA SER A 72 7.15 -24.86 19.45
C SER A 72 7.02 -24.05 18.16
N ARG A 73 6.54 -22.79 18.22
CA ARG A 73 6.27 -21.95 17.04
C ARG A 73 7.14 -20.69 17.00
N GLN A 74 8.21 -20.64 17.78
CA GLN A 74 8.98 -19.41 17.99
C GLN A 74 9.60 -18.84 16.71
N ALA A 75 10.02 -19.71 15.77
CA ALA A 75 10.50 -19.26 14.46
C ALA A 75 9.40 -18.60 13.61
N LEU A 76 8.17 -19.12 13.66
CA LEU A 76 7.03 -18.55 12.93
C LEU A 76 6.59 -17.23 13.56
N VAL A 77 6.55 -17.15 14.89
CA VAL A 77 6.27 -15.90 15.62
C VAL A 77 7.28 -14.82 15.21
N ALA A 78 8.58 -15.14 15.23
CA ALA A 78 9.63 -14.21 14.82
C ALA A 78 9.46 -13.73 13.37
N ALA A 79 9.11 -14.63 12.45
CA ALA A 79 8.85 -14.27 11.05
C ALA A 79 7.64 -13.34 10.91
N LEU A 80 6.52 -13.63 11.58
CA LEU A 80 5.33 -12.78 11.55
C LEU A 80 5.58 -11.40 12.18
N THR A 81 6.34 -11.34 13.27
CA THR A 81 6.79 -10.06 13.86
C THR A 81 7.66 -9.27 12.88
N ALA A 82 8.57 -9.92 12.17
CA ALA A 82 9.38 -9.25 11.15
C ALA A 82 8.53 -8.72 9.99
N ILE A 83 7.53 -9.49 9.54
CA ILE A 83 6.57 -9.04 8.52
C ILE A 83 5.79 -7.83 9.02
N ALA A 84 5.28 -7.86 10.26
CA ALA A 84 4.58 -6.73 10.85
C ALA A 84 5.47 -5.47 10.85
N ALA A 85 6.73 -5.59 11.27
CA ALA A 85 7.68 -4.48 11.26
C ALA A 85 7.92 -3.91 9.84
N GLU A 86 8.10 -4.76 8.83
CA GLU A 86 8.27 -4.34 7.45
C GLU A 86 7.04 -3.62 6.90
N ARG A 87 5.83 -4.14 7.19
CA ARG A 87 4.57 -3.50 6.76
C ARG A 87 4.36 -2.15 7.46
N SER A 88 4.74 -2.04 8.74
CA SER A 88 4.74 -0.75 9.44
C SER A 88 5.70 0.24 8.79
N ALA A 89 6.95 -0.16 8.51
CA ALA A 89 7.93 0.70 7.85
C ALA A 89 7.49 1.14 6.45
N HIS A 90 6.84 0.25 5.70
CA HIS A 90 6.23 0.60 4.42
C HIS A 90 5.09 1.63 4.58
N GLY A 91 4.23 1.45 5.59
CA GLY A 91 3.21 2.44 5.93
C GLY A 91 3.80 3.81 6.28
N ASP A 92 4.94 3.85 6.99
CA ASP A 92 5.62 5.10 7.32
C ASP A 92 6.21 5.79 6.08
N ALA A 93 6.75 5.01 5.13
CA ALA A 93 7.22 5.54 3.85
C ALA A 93 6.07 6.13 3.01
N LEU A 94 4.92 5.45 2.96
CA LEU A 94 3.71 5.97 2.31
C LEU A 94 3.20 7.23 3.01
N ALA A 95 3.27 7.28 4.35
CA ALA A 95 2.86 8.45 5.11
C ALA A 95 3.74 9.68 4.81
N ALA A 96 5.04 9.47 4.67
CA ALA A 96 5.97 10.53 4.26
C ALA A 96 5.64 11.07 2.85
N GLU A 97 5.32 10.19 1.90
CA GLU A 97 4.95 10.60 0.54
C GLU A 97 3.60 11.33 0.49
N ILE A 98 2.59 10.84 1.23
CA ILE A 98 1.30 11.56 1.37
C ILE A 98 1.54 12.95 1.95
N THR A 99 2.34 13.05 3.01
CA THR A 99 2.69 14.32 3.65
C THR A 99 3.39 15.28 2.68
N ARG A 100 4.24 14.76 1.78
CA ARG A 100 4.90 15.56 0.74
C ARG A 100 3.91 16.11 -0.29
N LEU A 101 2.87 15.34 -0.63
CA LEU A 101 1.84 15.73 -1.61
C LEU A 101 0.73 16.63 -1.03
N THR A 102 0.56 16.64 0.29
CA THR A 102 -0.47 17.42 1.00
C THR A 102 0.10 18.63 1.73
N ASP A 103 1.29 19.11 1.31
CA ASP A 103 1.98 20.26 1.89
C ASP A 103 2.17 20.16 3.42
N GLY A 104 2.48 18.96 3.91
CA GLY A 104 2.78 18.71 5.33
C GLY A 104 1.64 18.09 6.13
N GLN A 105 0.48 17.84 5.53
CA GLN A 105 -0.63 17.22 6.25
C GLN A 105 -0.47 15.68 6.33
N ALA A 106 -0.19 15.19 7.53
CA ALA A 106 -0.06 13.76 7.78
C ALA A 106 -1.36 12.99 7.42
N PRO A 107 -1.26 11.78 6.86
CA PRO A 107 -2.42 10.94 6.65
C PRO A 107 -3.09 10.58 7.98
N ALA A 108 -4.39 10.77 8.04
CA ALA A 108 -5.20 10.18 9.09
C ALA A 108 -5.31 8.67 8.82
N THR A 109 -5.12 7.86 9.85
CA THR A 109 -5.59 6.46 9.82
C THR A 109 -7.10 6.49 9.99
N ASP A 110 -7.84 6.08 8.97
CA ASP A 110 -9.28 5.89 9.07
C ASP A 110 -9.53 4.69 10.01
N THR A 111 -9.60 4.98 11.30
CA THR A 111 -10.02 4.02 12.32
C THR A 111 -11.51 3.79 12.11
N THR A 112 -11.84 2.82 11.26
CA THR A 112 -13.22 2.34 11.16
C THR A 112 -13.50 1.57 12.45
N THR A 113 -14.09 2.24 13.44
CA THR A 113 -14.59 1.59 14.65
C THR A 113 -15.59 0.51 14.21
N PRO A 114 -15.36 -0.78 14.50
CA PRO A 114 -16.32 -1.80 14.14
C PRO A 114 -17.59 -1.56 14.95
N THR A 115 -18.67 -1.13 14.29
CA THR A 115 -20.00 -1.13 14.91
C THR A 115 -20.43 -2.58 15.11
N THR A 116 -20.30 -3.07 16.34
CA THR A 116 -20.83 -4.37 16.72
C THR A 116 -22.36 -4.27 16.72
N SER A 117 -23.01 -4.74 15.65
CA SER A 117 -24.47 -4.88 15.62
C SER A 117 -24.83 -6.16 16.37
N THR A 118 -25.23 -6.04 17.64
CA THR A 118 -25.83 -7.14 18.39
C THR A 118 -27.22 -7.43 17.81
N ALA A 119 -27.35 -8.52 17.05
CA ALA A 119 -28.65 -9.04 16.68
C ALA A 119 -29.39 -9.53 17.94
N PRO A 120 -30.68 -9.20 18.14
CA PRO A 120 -31.44 -9.73 19.26
C PRO A 120 -31.60 -11.25 19.09
N ALA A 121 -31.32 -12.00 20.14
CA ALA A 121 -31.62 -13.42 20.21
C ALA A 121 -33.14 -13.63 20.20
N ALA A 122 -33.60 -14.58 19.38
CA ALA A 122 -34.96 -15.11 19.42
C ALA A 122 -35.00 -16.38 20.27
#